data_AF-A0A6L9ZQC9-F1
#
_entry.id   AF-A0A6L9ZQC9-F1
#
_cell.length_a   1.000
_cell.length_b   1.000
_cell.length_c   1.000
_cell.angle_alpha   90.00
_cell.angle_beta   90.00
_cell.angle_gamma   90.00
#
_symmetry.space_group_name_H-M   'P 1'
#
loop_
_entity.id
_entity.type
_entity.pdbx_description
1 polymer ?
#
loop_
_entity_poly.entity_id
_entity_poly.type
_entity_poly.pdbx_seq_one_letter_code
_entity_poly.pdbx_strand_id
1 'polypeptide(L)'
;MITAITPFIKSESEPTPTTTPTSSLEVKANSTPVSRVRFFCGTGEYKGRNVPATIVENIQSNEEIIVILWKLDNYYFGKNYPPQKRCEMVSERFQNIYNRDRLKYVVATLETWIPNQEIPVVCGVKYKGASCNNEDLLFTLESSDNPDSVLKDLINSEDIPSEKPPLLRGEDPPNTFAEGKRVYYNFSSILNRWQPEESYQYKLPF
;
A
#
# COMPACT_ATOMS: atom_id res chain seq x y z
N MET A 1 15.97 72.12 39.46
CA MET A 1 16.91 73.26 39.32
C MET A 1 18.05 72.77 38.43
N ILE A 2 18.11 73.20 37.15
CA ILE A 2 19.19 74.04 36.56
C ILE A 2 20.53 73.24 36.54
N THR A 3 21.18 72.87 35.42
CA THR A 3 21.48 73.60 34.17
C THR A 3 22.06 72.64 33.13
N ALA A 4 21.80 72.91 31.86
CA ALA A 4 22.51 72.38 30.69
C ALA A 4 23.82 73.15 30.43
N ILE A 5 24.86 72.51 29.87
CA ILE A 5 25.79 73.11 28.89
C ILE A 5 26.44 72.02 28.00
N THR A 6 26.25 72.13 26.69
CA THR A 6 26.98 71.54 25.53
C THR A 6 28.31 72.31 25.27
N PRO A 7 29.08 72.13 24.17
CA PRO A 7 29.27 71.04 23.20
C PRO A 7 30.79 70.70 22.98
N PHE A 8 31.14 69.77 22.08
CA PHE A 8 32.17 70.04 21.05
C PHE A 8 32.09 69.03 19.90
N ILE A 9 32.12 69.59 18.69
CA ILE A 9 32.01 68.96 17.37
C ILE A 9 33.40 68.48 16.92
N LYS A 10 33.49 67.32 16.26
CA LYS A 10 34.32 67.21 15.04
C LYS A 10 33.75 66.20 14.05
N SER A 11 33.49 66.73 12.86
CA SER A 11 33.15 66.08 11.60
C SER A 11 34.27 65.13 11.14
N GLU A 12 33.93 64.02 10.49
CA GLU A 12 34.58 63.61 9.24
C GLU A 12 33.66 62.63 8.49
N SER A 13 33.73 62.71 7.17
CA SER A 13 32.84 62.22 6.11
C SER A 13 32.79 60.70 5.88
N GLU A 14 31.62 60.26 5.39
CA GLU A 14 31.38 59.00 4.70
C GLU A 14 32.26 58.84 3.44
N PRO A 15 32.58 57.59 3.05
CA PRO A 15 32.09 57.16 1.73
C PRO A 15 31.46 55.76 1.77
N THR A 16 30.31 55.66 1.10
CA THR A 16 29.54 54.44 0.84
C THR A 16 30.38 53.41 0.07
N PRO A 17 30.15 52.10 0.27
CA PRO A 17 29.69 51.34 -0.90
C PRO A 17 28.66 50.23 -0.59
N THR A 18 27.62 50.23 -1.42
CA THR A 18 27.21 49.07 -2.25
C THR A 18 26.78 47.77 -1.55
N THR A 19 25.45 47.61 -1.47
CA THR A 19 24.64 46.39 -1.64
C THR A 19 25.33 45.03 -1.61
N THR A 20 24.86 44.15 -0.71
CA THR A 20 24.80 42.71 -0.96
C THR A 20 23.43 42.19 -0.52
N PRO A 21 22.62 41.59 -1.42
CA PRO A 21 21.36 40.98 -1.02
C PRO A 21 21.62 39.72 -0.21
N THR A 22 21.08 39.70 1.01
CA THR A 22 21.08 38.53 1.90
C THR A 22 20.30 37.40 1.23
N SER A 23 21.04 36.37 0.80
CA SER A 23 20.55 35.12 0.23
C SER A 23 19.56 34.44 1.17
N SER A 24 18.27 34.49 0.84
CA SER A 24 17.23 33.67 1.45
C SER A 24 17.46 32.19 1.09
N LEU A 25 17.78 31.37 2.10
CA LEU A 25 17.74 29.92 1.96
C LEU A 25 16.27 29.50 1.87
N GLU A 26 15.81 29.19 0.66
CA GLU A 26 14.53 28.55 0.44
C GLU A 26 14.59 27.11 0.99
N VAL A 27 13.79 26.84 2.02
CA VAL A 27 13.54 25.47 2.48
C VAL A 27 12.75 24.76 1.40
N LYS A 28 13.45 23.97 0.57
CA LYS A 28 12.84 23.04 -0.37
C LYS A 28 11.98 22.06 0.44
N ALA A 29 10.66 22.27 0.41
CA ALA A 29 9.70 21.32 0.94
C ALA A 29 9.93 19.98 0.24
N ASN A 30 10.50 19.02 0.97
CA ASN A 30 10.63 17.66 0.51
C ASN A 30 9.22 17.08 0.48
N SER A 31 8.55 17.18 -0.67
CA SER A 31 7.23 16.60 -0.85
C SER A 31 7.35 15.09 -0.65
N THR A 32 6.94 14.59 0.51
CA THR A 32 6.71 13.17 0.71
C THR A 32 5.80 12.72 -0.44
N PRO A 33 6.15 11.68 -1.21
CA PRO A 33 5.29 11.23 -2.29
C PRO A 33 3.90 10.96 -1.71
N VAL A 34 2.93 11.78 -2.11
CA VAL A 34 1.53 11.62 -1.72
C VAL A 34 1.15 10.22 -2.15
N SER A 35 0.74 9.42 -1.18
CA SER A 35 0.32 8.05 -1.40
C SER A 35 -0.86 8.06 -2.38
N ARG A 36 -0.62 7.65 -3.63
CA ARG A 36 -1.65 7.71 -4.69
C ARG A 36 -2.58 6.50 -4.72
N VAL A 37 -2.36 5.53 -3.83
CA VAL A 37 -3.08 4.27 -3.82
C VAL A 37 -3.94 4.17 -2.56
N ARG A 38 -5.20 3.80 -2.75
CA ARG A 38 -6.18 3.58 -1.70
C ARG A 38 -6.80 2.20 -1.84
N PHE A 39 -6.77 1.40 -0.79
CA PHE A 39 -7.53 0.16 -0.67
C PHE A 39 -8.79 0.42 0.15
N PHE A 40 -9.92 -0.13 -0.30
CA PHE A 40 -11.20 0.02 0.38
C PHE A 40 -12.14 -1.14 0.04
N CYS A 41 -13.16 -1.32 0.88
CA CYS A 41 -14.26 -2.22 0.57
C CYS A 41 -15.32 -1.46 -0.24
N GLY A 42 -15.65 -1.97 -1.42
CA GLY A 42 -16.68 -1.46 -2.31
C GLY A 42 -17.57 -2.57 -2.83
N THR A 43 -18.09 -2.41 -4.05
CA THR A 43 -18.99 -3.37 -4.70
C THR A 43 -18.42 -3.80 -6.04
N GLY A 44 -18.47 -5.09 -6.34
CA GLY A 44 -18.18 -5.65 -7.66
C GLY A 44 -19.30 -6.56 -8.15
N GLU A 45 -19.31 -6.91 -9.43
CA GLU A 45 -20.31 -7.80 -10.01
C GLU A 45 -19.80 -9.25 -10.07
N TYR A 46 -20.61 -10.20 -9.60
CA TYR A 46 -20.38 -11.63 -9.75
C TYR A 46 -21.66 -12.35 -10.13
N LYS A 47 -21.68 -12.95 -11.33
CA LYS A 47 -22.83 -13.67 -11.90
C LYS A 47 -24.12 -12.82 -11.90
N GLY A 48 -24.04 -11.56 -12.34
CA GLY A 48 -25.19 -10.65 -12.40
C GLY A 48 -25.67 -10.14 -11.04
N ARG A 49 -24.87 -10.29 -9.97
CA ARG A 49 -25.19 -9.81 -8.63
C ARG A 49 -24.06 -8.95 -8.09
N ASN A 50 -24.43 -7.88 -7.41
CA ASN A 50 -23.50 -7.07 -6.63
C ASN A 50 -23.03 -7.83 -5.39
N VAL A 51 -21.73 -7.91 -5.20
CA VAL A 51 -21.07 -8.53 -4.04
C VAL A 51 -20.03 -7.58 -3.46
N PRO A 52 -19.71 -7.66 -2.15
CA PRO A 52 -18.64 -6.87 -1.57
C PRO A 52 -17.32 -7.17 -2.26
N ALA A 53 -16.49 -6.15 -2.45
CA ALA A 53 -15.23 -6.25 -3.17
C ALA A 53 -14.12 -5.49 -2.46
N THR A 54 -12.96 -6.12 -2.29
CA THR A 54 -11.73 -5.38 -1.93
C THR A 54 -11.20 -4.75 -3.20
N ILE A 55 -11.16 -3.43 -3.23
CA ILE A 55 -10.79 -2.64 -4.40
C ILE A 55 -9.54 -1.83 -4.06
N VAL A 56 -8.63 -1.71 -5.03
CA VAL A 56 -7.54 -0.76 -4.99
C VAL A 56 -7.77 0.31 -6.03
N GLU A 57 -7.60 1.57 -5.66
CA GLU A 57 -7.81 2.75 -6.49
C GLU A 57 -6.54 3.59 -6.57
N ASN A 58 -6.26 4.12 -7.75
CA ASN A 58 -5.42 5.30 -7.90
C ASN A 58 -6.24 6.57 -7.69
N ILE A 59 -6.04 7.25 -6.56
CA ILE A 59 -6.83 8.43 -6.17
C ILE A 59 -6.67 9.63 -7.12
N GLN A 60 -5.65 9.61 -7.99
CA GLN A 60 -5.41 10.70 -8.95
C GLN A 60 -6.17 10.47 -10.26
N SER A 61 -6.20 9.24 -10.76
CA SER A 61 -6.91 8.89 -11.99
C SER A 61 -8.33 8.38 -11.75
N ASN A 62 -8.69 8.06 -10.49
CA ASN A 62 -9.88 7.31 -10.10
C ASN A 62 -10.01 5.95 -10.83
N GLU A 63 -8.86 5.36 -11.16
CA GLU A 63 -8.81 4.03 -11.78
C GLU A 63 -8.83 2.98 -10.68
N GLU A 64 -9.72 2.00 -10.81
CA GLU A 64 -9.99 0.99 -9.79
C GLU A 64 -9.71 -0.42 -10.32
N ILE A 65 -9.15 -1.28 -9.46
CA ILE A 65 -8.95 -2.70 -9.72
C ILE A 65 -9.62 -3.49 -8.59
N ILE A 66 -10.46 -4.46 -8.96
CA ILE A 66 -11.06 -5.41 -8.01
C ILE A 66 -10.02 -6.48 -7.67
N VAL A 67 -9.54 -6.46 -6.44
CA VAL A 67 -8.53 -7.41 -5.93
C VAL A 67 -9.19 -8.71 -5.44
N ILE A 68 -10.33 -8.60 -4.74
CA ILE A 68 -11.07 -9.77 -4.19
C ILE A 68 -12.57 -9.55 -4.32
N LEU A 69 -13.31 -10.55 -4.80
CA LEU A 69 -14.78 -10.61 -4.72
C LEU A 69 -15.22 -11.52 -3.57
N TRP A 70 -16.13 -11.02 -2.72
CA TRP A 70 -16.59 -11.74 -1.54
C TRP A 70 -17.99 -12.33 -1.76
N LYS A 71 -18.07 -13.62 -2.10
CA LYS A 71 -19.34 -14.34 -2.32
C LYS A 71 -20.28 -14.20 -1.12
N LEU A 72 -21.51 -13.72 -1.36
CA LEU A 72 -22.52 -13.43 -0.32
C LEU A 72 -22.96 -14.65 0.51
N ASP A 73 -22.84 -15.85 -0.05
CA ASP A 73 -23.22 -17.12 0.56
C ASP A 73 -22.05 -17.85 1.25
N ASN A 74 -20.86 -17.25 1.28
CA ASN A 74 -19.70 -17.84 1.95
C ASN A 74 -19.60 -17.40 3.43
N TYR A 75 -20.03 -18.30 4.31
CA TYR A 75 -19.96 -18.18 5.77
C TYR A 75 -18.96 -19.15 6.42
N TYR A 76 -17.91 -19.53 5.70
CA TYR A 76 -16.91 -20.50 6.19
C TYR A 76 -16.36 -20.14 7.59
N PHE A 77 -16.04 -18.86 7.81
CA PHE A 77 -15.53 -18.35 9.10
C PHE A 77 -16.64 -18.11 10.15
N GLY A 78 -17.82 -18.66 9.93
CA GLY A 78 -18.99 -18.51 10.79
C GLY A 78 -19.72 -17.18 10.59
N LYS A 79 -20.88 -17.08 11.24
CA LYS A 79 -21.81 -15.93 11.11
C LYS A 79 -21.23 -14.60 11.63
N ASN A 80 -20.18 -14.65 12.45
CA ASN A 80 -19.51 -13.46 13.01
C ASN A 80 -18.53 -12.81 12.00
N TYR A 81 -18.23 -13.48 10.90
CA TYR A 81 -17.35 -13.01 9.82
C TYR A 81 -18.04 -13.14 8.45
N PRO A 82 -19.19 -12.47 8.26
CA PRO A 82 -19.88 -12.48 6.96
C PRO A 82 -19.01 -11.81 5.87
N PRO A 83 -19.31 -12.05 4.59
CA PRO A 83 -18.56 -11.51 3.44
C PRO A 83 -18.26 -10.01 3.52
N GLN A 84 -19.26 -9.19 3.88
CA GLN A 84 -19.10 -7.74 4.03
C GLN A 84 -18.02 -7.38 5.07
N LYS A 85 -18.08 -7.98 6.26
CA LYS A 85 -17.12 -7.72 7.33
C LYS A 85 -15.71 -8.16 6.95
N ARG A 86 -15.58 -9.29 6.24
CA ARG A 86 -14.28 -9.74 5.72
C ARG A 86 -13.71 -8.75 4.71
N CYS A 87 -14.55 -8.25 3.80
CA CYS A 87 -14.17 -7.23 2.84
C CYS A 87 -13.60 -5.97 3.54
N GLU A 88 -14.29 -5.46 4.56
CA GLU A 88 -13.83 -4.30 5.34
C GLU A 88 -12.48 -4.57 6.02
N MET A 89 -12.38 -5.64 6.81
CA MET A 89 -11.17 -5.99 7.55
C MET A 89 -9.97 -6.23 6.64
N VAL A 90 -10.17 -6.93 5.51
CA VAL A 90 -9.10 -7.24 4.58
C VAL A 90 -8.65 -6.00 3.84
N SER A 91 -9.58 -5.16 3.38
CA SER A 91 -9.24 -3.90 2.71
C SER A 91 -8.47 -2.96 3.63
N GLU A 92 -8.84 -2.88 4.91
CA GLU A 92 -8.11 -2.13 5.92
C GLU A 92 -6.68 -2.67 6.10
N ARG A 93 -6.50 -3.99 6.18
CA ARG A 93 -5.16 -4.62 6.27
C ARG A 93 -4.30 -4.33 5.04
N PHE A 94 -4.88 -4.42 3.84
CA PHE A 94 -4.20 -4.01 2.60
C PHE A 94 -3.74 -2.55 2.69
N GLN A 95 -4.61 -1.64 3.12
CA GLN A 95 -4.27 -0.22 3.27
C GLN A 95 -3.16 0.00 4.31
N ASN A 96 -3.23 -0.68 5.46
CA ASN A 96 -2.25 -0.54 6.54
C ASN A 96 -0.86 -1.03 6.10
N ILE A 97 -0.79 -2.20 5.45
CA ILE A 97 0.47 -2.75 4.93
C ILE A 97 1.02 -1.88 3.79
N TYR A 98 0.15 -1.35 2.92
CA TYR A 98 0.57 -0.41 1.88
C TYR A 98 1.13 0.89 2.46
N ASN A 99 0.48 1.46 3.47
CA ASN A 99 0.95 2.68 4.14
C ASN A 99 2.30 2.45 4.83
N ARG A 100 2.50 1.29 5.46
CA ARG A 100 3.73 0.94 6.18
C ARG A 100 4.90 0.64 5.24
N ASP A 101 4.69 -0.24 4.26
CA ASP A 101 5.78 -0.85 3.48
C ASP A 101 5.59 -0.80 1.97
N ARG A 102 4.56 -0.09 1.49
CA ARG A 102 4.16 -0.02 0.07
C ARG A 102 3.72 -1.34 -0.54
N LEU A 103 3.35 -2.32 0.31
CA LEU A 103 2.83 -3.65 -0.07
C LEU A 103 3.57 -4.25 -1.27
N LYS A 104 4.78 -4.74 -1.03
CA LYS A 104 5.66 -5.20 -2.12
C LYS A 104 5.37 -6.61 -2.57
N TYR A 105 5.30 -7.55 -1.63
CA TYR A 105 5.11 -8.96 -1.93
C TYR A 105 3.92 -9.53 -1.18
N VAL A 106 3.25 -10.49 -1.80
CA VAL A 106 2.26 -11.34 -1.13
C VAL A 106 2.75 -12.79 -1.13
N VAL A 107 2.48 -13.48 -0.03
CA VAL A 107 2.90 -14.86 0.20
C VAL A 107 1.86 -15.61 1.00
N ALA A 108 1.66 -16.88 0.68
CA ALA A 108 0.87 -17.79 1.50
C ALA A 108 1.81 -18.59 2.41
N THR A 109 1.46 -18.71 3.69
CA THR A 109 2.26 -19.37 4.71
C THR A 109 1.37 -19.89 5.83
N LEU A 110 1.93 -20.64 6.75
CA LEU A 110 1.33 -20.88 8.06
C LEU A 110 1.66 -19.71 8.97
N GLU A 111 0.68 -19.22 9.73
CA GLU A 111 0.97 -18.33 10.84
C GLU A 111 1.77 -19.06 11.93
N THR A 112 2.56 -18.31 12.68
CA THR A 112 3.40 -18.86 13.77
C THR A 112 3.19 -18.15 15.11
N TRP A 113 2.34 -17.12 15.14
CA TRP A 113 2.11 -16.28 16.33
C TRP A 113 0.94 -16.77 17.20
N ILE A 114 0.13 -17.72 16.73
CA ILE A 114 -0.87 -18.41 17.56
C ILE A 114 -0.26 -19.74 18.04
N PRO A 115 -0.04 -19.92 19.35
CA PRO A 115 0.57 -21.13 19.88
C PRO A 115 -0.27 -22.37 19.58
N ASN A 116 0.40 -23.45 19.17
CA ASN A 116 -0.21 -24.76 18.89
C ASN A 116 -1.27 -24.76 17.78
N GLN A 117 -1.25 -23.78 16.89
CA GLN A 117 -2.17 -23.71 15.77
C GLN A 117 -1.42 -23.38 14.48
N GLU A 118 -1.60 -24.23 13.47
CA GLU A 118 -1.10 -23.98 12.12
C GLU A 118 -2.27 -23.51 11.26
N ILE A 119 -2.43 -22.20 11.14
CA ILE A 119 -3.48 -21.62 10.29
C ILE A 119 -2.86 -21.16 8.97
N PRO A 120 -3.36 -21.64 7.82
CA PRO A 120 -2.92 -21.15 6.52
C PRO A 120 -3.42 -19.72 6.29
N VAL A 121 -2.52 -18.82 5.93
CA VAL A 121 -2.77 -17.39 5.80
C VAL A 121 -2.08 -16.82 4.56
N VAL A 122 -2.59 -15.69 4.07
CA VAL A 122 -1.92 -14.84 3.09
C VAL A 122 -1.43 -13.58 3.78
N CYS A 123 -0.18 -13.23 3.53
CA CYS A 123 0.49 -12.09 4.14
C CYS A 123 1.08 -11.15 3.11
N GLY A 124 1.08 -9.85 3.41
CA GLY A 124 1.77 -8.81 2.67
C GLY A 124 3.12 -8.52 3.32
N VAL A 125 4.23 -8.84 2.66
CA VAL A 125 5.58 -8.72 3.21
C VAL A 125 6.46 -7.78 2.39
N LYS A 126 7.41 -7.13 3.08
CA LYS A 126 8.31 -6.13 2.49
C LYS A 126 9.38 -6.74 1.57
N TYR A 127 9.86 -7.93 1.88
CA TYR A 127 10.88 -8.65 1.11
C TYR A 127 10.67 -10.17 1.21
N LYS A 128 11.20 -10.91 0.23
CA LYS A 128 11.11 -12.38 0.22
C LYS A 128 11.86 -12.97 1.41
N GLY A 129 11.23 -13.92 2.11
CA GLY A 129 11.79 -14.55 3.31
C GLY A 129 11.56 -13.78 4.61
N ALA A 130 10.89 -12.62 4.57
CA ALA A 130 10.42 -11.97 5.80
C ALA A 130 9.45 -12.89 6.54
N SER A 131 9.49 -12.84 7.89
CA SER A 131 8.47 -13.49 8.70
C SER A 131 7.11 -12.88 8.40
N CYS A 132 6.07 -13.71 8.35
CA CYS A 132 4.72 -13.18 8.44
C CYS A 132 4.34 -13.14 9.91
N ASN A 133 3.99 -11.94 10.38
CA ASN A 133 3.43 -11.72 11.70
C ASN A 133 1.97 -11.24 11.57
N ASN A 134 1.29 -11.07 12.71
CA ASN A 134 -0.09 -10.58 12.72
C ASN A 134 -0.27 -9.24 11.98
N GLU A 135 0.74 -8.35 12.01
CA GLU A 135 0.66 -7.08 11.29
C GLU A 135 0.90 -7.18 9.77
N ASP A 136 1.34 -8.35 9.28
CA ASP A 136 1.52 -8.65 7.86
C ASP A 136 0.35 -9.47 7.31
N LEU A 137 -0.56 -9.93 8.18
CA LEU A 137 -1.71 -10.73 7.80
C LEU A 137 -2.67 -9.92 6.93
N LEU A 138 -2.96 -10.43 5.72
CA LEU A 138 -4.05 -9.94 4.89
C LEU A 138 -5.33 -10.70 5.23
N PHE A 139 -5.33 -12.02 5.02
CA PHE A 139 -6.48 -12.87 5.31
C PHE A 139 -6.09 -14.32 5.57
N THR A 140 -6.94 -15.02 6.30
CA THR A 140 -6.85 -16.46 6.56
C THR A 140 -7.38 -17.23 5.37
N LEU A 141 -6.73 -18.33 4.97
CA LEU A 141 -7.20 -19.27 3.94
C LEU A 141 -8.32 -20.17 4.47
N GLU A 142 -9.28 -20.53 3.62
CA GLU A 142 -10.27 -21.57 3.94
C GLU A 142 -9.55 -22.93 3.90
N SER A 143 -9.98 -23.90 4.71
CA SER A 143 -9.27 -25.19 4.85
C SER A 143 -9.11 -25.97 3.54
N SER A 144 -9.97 -25.70 2.55
CA SER A 144 -9.89 -26.32 1.22
C SER A 144 -9.11 -25.50 0.20
N ASP A 145 -8.73 -24.25 0.47
CA ASP A 145 -8.11 -23.38 -0.52
C ASP A 145 -6.73 -23.90 -0.96
N ASN A 146 -6.47 -23.84 -2.27
CA ASN A 146 -5.13 -23.94 -2.81
C ASN A 146 -4.33 -22.64 -2.61
N PRO A 147 -3.25 -22.61 -1.82
CA PRO A 147 -2.54 -21.37 -1.50
C PRO A 147 -1.92 -20.69 -2.72
N ASP A 148 -1.32 -21.46 -3.63
CA ASP A 148 -0.68 -20.93 -4.83
C ASP A 148 -1.73 -20.45 -5.84
N SER A 149 -2.87 -21.14 -5.95
CA SER A 149 -3.99 -20.67 -6.78
C SER A 149 -4.60 -19.38 -6.22
N VAL A 150 -4.83 -19.31 -4.90
CA VAL A 150 -5.31 -18.08 -4.23
C VAL A 150 -4.38 -16.92 -4.51
N LEU A 151 -3.07 -17.09 -4.36
CA LEU A 151 -2.12 -16.03 -4.66
C LEU A 151 -2.14 -15.68 -6.15
N LYS A 152 -2.07 -16.67 -7.05
CA LYS A 152 -2.12 -16.47 -8.49
C LYS A 152 -3.35 -15.67 -8.91
N ASP A 153 -4.52 -16.01 -8.39
CA ASP A 153 -5.77 -15.31 -8.70
C ASP A 153 -5.81 -13.91 -8.07
N LEU A 154 -5.17 -13.71 -6.92
CA LEU A 154 -5.02 -12.38 -6.30
C LEU A 154 -4.30 -11.40 -7.24
N ILE A 155 -3.28 -11.88 -7.97
CA ILE A 155 -2.40 -11.04 -8.79
C ILE A 155 -2.87 -10.95 -10.24
N ASN A 156 -3.63 -11.94 -10.69
CA ASN A 156 -4.27 -11.92 -12.00
C ASN A 156 -5.56 -11.08 -12.03
N SER A 157 -5.78 -10.22 -11.03
CA SER A 157 -6.80 -9.18 -11.02
C SER A 157 -6.49 -8.09 -12.06
N GLU A 158 -6.58 -8.44 -13.35
CA GLU A 158 -6.61 -7.48 -14.45
C GLU A 158 -8.08 -7.05 -14.69
N ASP A 159 -8.28 -5.80 -15.14
CA ASP A 159 -9.57 -5.07 -15.25
C ASP A 159 -10.68 -5.73 -16.09
N ILE A 160 -10.46 -6.94 -16.60
CA ILE A 160 -11.37 -7.63 -17.52
C ILE A 160 -11.78 -8.98 -16.88
N PRO A 161 -12.98 -9.05 -16.25
CA PRO A 161 -13.54 -10.29 -15.69
C PRO A 161 -13.65 -11.45 -16.69
N SER A 162 -13.48 -11.18 -17.98
CA SER A 162 -13.66 -12.14 -19.07
C SER A 162 -12.36 -12.82 -19.54
N GLU A 163 -11.17 -12.34 -19.19
CA GLU A 163 -9.90 -12.99 -19.60
C GLU A 163 -9.14 -13.62 -18.44
N LYS A 164 -9.22 -13.06 -17.22
CA LYS A 164 -8.66 -13.65 -15.99
C LYS A 164 -9.59 -13.33 -14.81
N PRO A 165 -10.27 -14.32 -14.20
CA PRO A 165 -11.24 -14.04 -13.16
C PRO A 165 -10.55 -13.55 -11.87
N PRO A 166 -11.17 -12.62 -11.12
CA PRO A 166 -10.70 -12.26 -9.79
C PRO A 166 -10.76 -13.47 -8.85
N LEU A 167 -9.95 -13.44 -7.79
CA LEU A 167 -9.86 -14.49 -6.78
C LEU A 167 -11.23 -14.98 -6.31
N LEU A 168 -11.53 -16.25 -6.62
CA LEU A 168 -12.68 -16.98 -6.11
C LEU A 168 -12.22 -17.97 -5.03
N ARG A 169 -12.77 -17.81 -3.82
CA ARG A 169 -12.48 -18.67 -2.67
C ARG A 169 -13.31 -19.96 -2.69
N GLY A 170 -12.72 -21.09 -2.28
CA GLY A 170 -13.43 -22.33 -1.95
C GLY A 170 -13.26 -23.57 -2.86
N GLU A 171 -12.09 -23.88 -3.42
CA GLU A 171 -11.85 -25.14 -4.18
C GLU A 171 -10.49 -25.82 -3.85
N ASP A 172 -10.42 -27.13 -4.11
CA ASP A 172 -9.56 -28.20 -3.52
C ASP A 172 -8.06 -27.91 -3.27
N PRO A 173 -7.47 -28.50 -2.20
CA PRO A 173 -6.12 -28.18 -1.73
C PRO A 173 -4.99 -28.93 -2.49
N PRO A 174 -3.80 -28.34 -2.65
CA PRO A 174 -2.57 -29.02 -3.01
C PRO A 174 -1.76 -29.38 -1.76
N ASN A 175 -0.81 -30.29 -1.95
CA ASN A 175 0.07 -30.75 -0.90
C ASN A 175 1.27 -29.80 -0.69
N THR A 176 1.39 -29.32 0.55
CA THR A 176 2.61 -28.87 1.28
C THR A 176 2.99 -27.38 1.29
N PHE A 177 2.73 -26.75 2.45
CA PHE A 177 3.37 -25.53 2.99
C PHE A 177 4.79 -25.79 3.53
N ALA A 178 5.61 -26.63 2.87
CA ALA A 178 6.95 -26.90 3.37
C ALA A 178 7.83 -25.64 3.24
N GLU A 179 8.53 -25.31 4.32
CA GLU A 179 9.52 -24.23 4.35
C GLU A 179 10.55 -24.45 3.23
N GLY A 180 10.75 -23.44 2.36
CA GLY A 180 11.55 -23.55 1.13
C GLY A 180 10.76 -23.72 -0.18
N LYS A 181 9.44 -23.95 -0.13
CA LYS A 181 8.55 -23.96 -1.31
C LYS A 181 7.65 -22.74 -1.44
N ARG A 182 7.76 -21.76 -0.53
CA ARG A 182 6.89 -20.57 -0.52
C ARG A 182 7.05 -19.77 -1.82
N VAL A 183 5.95 -19.57 -2.54
CA VAL A 183 5.90 -18.72 -3.73
C VAL A 183 5.59 -17.30 -3.30
N TYR A 184 6.43 -16.36 -3.74
CA TYR A 184 6.25 -14.93 -3.50
C TYR A 184 5.89 -14.26 -4.79
N TYR A 185 4.86 -13.42 -4.73
CA TYR A 185 4.46 -12.63 -5.86
C TYR A 185 4.63 -11.15 -5.59
N ASN A 186 5.08 -10.42 -6.61
CA ASN A 186 5.31 -8.99 -6.51
C ASN A 186 3.97 -8.26 -6.71
N PHE A 187 3.34 -7.83 -5.63
CA PHE A 187 2.09 -7.07 -5.69
C PHE A 187 2.31 -5.66 -6.24
N SER A 188 3.53 -5.14 -6.14
CA SER A 188 3.90 -3.86 -6.75
C SER A 188 3.65 -3.84 -8.25
N SER A 189 3.63 -4.97 -8.96
CA SER A 189 3.32 -4.96 -10.40
C SER A 189 1.91 -4.43 -10.70
N ILE A 190 0.93 -4.72 -9.84
CA ILE A 190 -0.44 -4.18 -9.95
C ILE A 190 -0.42 -2.67 -9.73
N LEU A 191 0.37 -2.21 -8.76
CA LEU A 191 0.46 -0.80 -8.36
C LEU A 191 1.36 0.04 -9.29
N ASN A 192 2.32 -0.60 -9.98
CA ASN A 192 3.31 0.07 -10.82
C ASN A 192 2.71 0.69 -12.07
N ARG A 193 1.55 0.20 -12.56
CA ARG A 193 0.80 0.86 -13.64
C ARG A 193 0.39 2.30 -13.28
N TRP A 194 0.38 2.62 -11.98
CA TRP A 194 -0.02 3.92 -11.41
C TRP A 194 1.14 4.72 -10.83
N GLN A 195 2.35 4.13 -10.80
CA GLN A 195 3.54 4.90 -10.44
C GLN A 195 3.86 5.80 -11.64
N PRO A 196 4.03 7.12 -11.45
CA PRO A 196 4.65 7.93 -12.49
C PRO A 196 6.02 7.31 -12.76
N GLU A 197 6.34 7.05 -14.04
CA GLU A 197 7.72 6.86 -14.49
C GLU A 197 8.55 7.95 -13.80
N GLU A 198 9.47 7.56 -12.91
CA GLU A 198 10.47 8.49 -12.42
C GLU A 198 11.19 9.00 -13.67
N SER A 199 10.85 10.21 -14.09
CA SER A 199 11.48 10.82 -15.25
C SER A 199 12.96 10.94 -14.94
N TYR A 200 13.76 10.08 -15.57
CA TYR A 200 15.20 10.21 -15.67
C TYR A 200 15.53 11.49 -16.46
N GLN A 201 15.32 12.64 -15.85
CA GLN A 201 15.87 13.92 -16.28
C GLN A 201 17.21 14.13 -15.59
N TYR A 202 18.21 13.36 -16.02
CA TYR A 202 19.59 13.84 -15.97
C TYR A 202 20.43 13.21 -17.09
N LYS A 203 20.31 13.77 -18.28
CA LYS A 203 21.41 13.81 -19.25
C LYS A 203 21.33 15.16 -19.96
N LEU A 204 21.98 16.16 -19.36
CA LEU A 204 22.41 17.34 -20.11
C LEU A 204 23.69 16.98 -20.90
N PRO A 205 23.86 17.58 -22.08
CA PRO A 205 24.98 17.28 -22.98
C PRO A 205 26.28 17.95 -22.49
N PHE A 206 27.40 17.31 -22.77
CA PHE A 206 28.70 17.99 -22.94
C PHE A 206 28.97 18.10 -24.44
#